data_AF-A0A950J948-F1
#
_entry.id   AF-A0A950J948-F1
#
_cell.length_a   1.000
_cell.length_b   1.000
_cell.length_c   1.000
_cell.angle_alpha   90.00
_cell.angle_beta   90.00
_cell.angle_gamma   90.00
#
_symmetry.space_group_name_H-M   'P 1'
#
loop_
_entity.id
_entity.type
_entity.pdbx_description
1 polymer ?
#
loop_
_entity_poly.entity_id
_entity_poly.type
_entity_poly.pdbx_seq_one_letter_code
_entity_poly.pdbx_strand_id
1 'polypeptide(L)'
;MAISGIGTGSALAAQNTQALVNLQNQLNQLTQQLSTGQKSQDYAGLGSQAGLTVGLDAQLSALTGYGNAISLAGTNISIAQNALSQVGTMSNDVVQSINAPSNFTLDNNGQTTAQSGAVSQLDAVLAALNSQAAGNYLFSGSAVNQPSVASTDAILNGNGVQAGLKQVIAERAQADIGTSGLGRLNIPAAAGNTVSISDVATSPFGFKLAGITSNLTGATVSGAPPSMSVTLGSNPNNGDTIGFNLTLPDGSSQTVTLQATTASPPGANQFTIGTNAIMTAGSLQAALTTAVTNLAQTALPAASAIAAANDFFNSNPPQRVAGPAFGSATALVNGTSANTVMWYTGDNGSTPARSTALAQVGPSTTVAYGVRANEPALSNIVANIAVLAATSYAPGNPNASASYAALTQRVAANLDGQSGTQSLSNIQGDLANAQTTIKNAQNVNQQTQNTLTNMLQQIENVSPDQVGAQILTLQTNLQASMDVTGLLSKLSLVNFLPA
;
A
#
# COMPACT_ATOMS: atom_id res chain seq x y z
N MET A 1 -51.69 -51.10 -80.19
CA MET A 1 -50.97 -51.77 -79.09
C MET A 1 -49.70 -50.99 -78.82
N ALA A 2 -49.71 -50.12 -77.80
CA ALA A 2 -48.55 -49.33 -77.42
C ALA A 2 -47.69 -50.18 -76.48
N ILE A 3 -46.43 -50.41 -76.88
CA ILE A 3 -45.45 -51.15 -76.08
C ILE A 3 -44.96 -50.21 -74.97
N SER A 4 -45.43 -50.47 -73.76
CA SER A 4 -44.89 -49.90 -72.53
C SER A 4 -43.63 -50.69 -72.14
N GLY A 5 -42.49 -50.02 -71.90
CA GLY A 5 -41.38 -50.63 -71.17
C GLY A 5 -39.96 -50.40 -71.69
N ILE A 6 -39.43 -49.17 -71.66
CA ILE A 6 -37.97 -48.90 -71.63
C ILE A 6 -37.62 -47.77 -70.60
N GLY A 7 -38.55 -47.39 -69.71
CA GLY A 7 -38.34 -46.32 -68.73
C GLY A 7 -37.90 -46.77 -67.32
N THR A 8 -38.03 -48.05 -66.99
CA THR A 8 -37.83 -48.55 -65.61
C THR A 8 -36.42 -49.08 -65.35
N GLY A 9 -35.72 -49.60 -66.37
CA GLY A 9 -34.35 -50.12 -66.24
C GLY A 9 -33.26 -49.05 -66.03
N SER A 10 -33.40 -47.88 -66.66
CA SER A 10 -32.47 -46.75 -66.49
C SER A 10 -32.66 -46.06 -65.14
N ALA A 11 -33.90 -46.00 -64.62
CA ALA A 11 -34.20 -45.46 -63.30
C ALA A 11 -33.65 -46.36 -62.17
N LEU A 12 -33.75 -47.68 -62.31
CA LEU A 12 -33.19 -48.67 -61.36
C LEU A 12 -31.65 -48.72 -61.41
N ALA A 13 -31.06 -48.69 -62.62
CA ALA A 13 -29.61 -48.61 -62.77
C ALA A 13 -29.04 -47.29 -62.24
N ALA A 14 -29.69 -46.16 -62.53
CA ALA A 14 -29.32 -44.85 -61.97
C ALA A 14 -29.48 -44.81 -60.44
N GLN A 15 -30.56 -45.40 -59.89
CA GLN A 15 -30.74 -45.54 -58.44
C GLN A 15 -29.63 -46.39 -57.79
N ASN A 16 -29.26 -47.52 -58.39
CA ASN A 16 -28.18 -48.37 -57.87
C ASN A 16 -26.81 -47.69 -57.96
N THR A 17 -26.55 -46.95 -59.05
CA THR A 17 -25.30 -46.20 -59.21
C THR A 17 -25.22 -45.05 -58.20
N GLN A 18 -26.33 -44.35 -57.96
CA GLN A 18 -26.42 -43.30 -56.95
C GLN A 18 -26.23 -43.86 -55.53
N ALA A 19 -26.78 -45.04 -55.24
CA ALA A 19 -26.59 -45.73 -53.97
C ALA A 19 -25.11 -46.11 -53.75
N LEU A 20 -24.43 -46.59 -54.80
CA LEU A 20 -23.02 -46.98 -54.73
C LEU A 20 -22.09 -45.77 -54.52
N VAL A 21 -22.37 -44.65 -55.19
CA VAL A 21 -21.67 -43.36 -54.96
C VAL A 21 -21.91 -42.86 -53.53
N ASN A 22 -23.13 -43.01 -52.99
CA ASN A 22 -23.42 -42.65 -51.60
C ASN A 22 -22.67 -43.53 -50.60
N LEU A 23 -22.57 -44.85 -50.82
CA LEU A 23 -21.80 -45.76 -49.97
C LEU A 23 -20.29 -45.45 -50.04
N GLN A 24 -19.75 -45.13 -51.21
CA GLN A 24 -18.35 -44.71 -51.35
C GLN A 24 -18.08 -43.38 -50.64
N ASN A 25 -19.00 -42.41 -50.72
CA ASN A 25 -18.88 -41.15 -49.99
C ASN A 25 -18.93 -41.37 -48.47
N GLN A 26 -19.81 -42.24 -47.96
CA GLN A 26 -19.84 -42.62 -46.54
C GLN A 26 -18.56 -43.33 -46.11
N LEU A 27 -18.00 -44.19 -46.95
CA LEU A 27 -16.75 -44.90 -46.63
C LEU A 27 -15.58 -43.93 -46.54
N ASN A 28 -15.48 -42.96 -47.47
CA ASN A 28 -14.49 -41.90 -47.42
C ASN A 28 -14.63 -41.03 -46.17
N GLN A 29 -15.86 -40.67 -45.78
CA GLN A 29 -16.12 -39.92 -44.55
C GLN A 29 -15.70 -40.69 -43.29
N LEU A 30 -16.11 -41.95 -43.14
CA LEU A 30 -15.72 -42.77 -41.98
C LEU A 30 -14.20 -43.01 -41.93
N THR A 31 -13.55 -43.19 -43.08
CA THR A 31 -12.08 -43.32 -43.15
C THR A 31 -11.38 -42.03 -42.75
N GLN A 32 -11.92 -40.88 -43.15
CA GLN A 32 -11.42 -39.57 -42.73
C GLN A 32 -11.65 -39.31 -41.24
N GLN A 33 -12.81 -39.67 -40.69
CA GLN A 33 -13.10 -39.60 -39.25
C GLN A 33 -12.16 -40.52 -38.45
N LEU A 34 -11.90 -41.73 -38.93
CA LEU A 34 -10.95 -42.66 -38.31
C LEU A 34 -9.51 -42.11 -38.34
N SER A 35 -9.13 -41.44 -39.44
CA SER A 35 -7.81 -40.84 -39.59
C SER A 35 -7.60 -39.58 -38.76
N THR A 36 -8.65 -38.77 -38.59
CA THR A 36 -8.59 -37.49 -37.85
C THR A 36 -8.93 -37.63 -36.39
N GLY A 37 -9.60 -38.72 -36.00
CA GLY A 37 -10.15 -38.92 -34.66
C GLY A 37 -11.36 -38.03 -34.35
N GLN A 38 -11.82 -37.19 -35.29
CA GLN A 38 -12.92 -36.25 -35.13
C GLN A 38 -14.14 -36.63 -35.98
N LYS A 39 -15.35 -36.30 -35.51
CA LYS A 39 -16.64 -36.54 -36.18
C LYS A 39 -16.82 -35.65 -37.40
N SER A 40 -16.34 -34.42 -37.34
CA SER A 40 -16.29 -33.52 -38.49
C SER A 40 -15.10 -32.57 -38.38
N GLN A 41 -14.57 -32.12 -39.52
CA GLN A 41 -13.56 -31.06 -39.60
C GLN A 41 -14.18 -29.66 -39.64
N ASP A 42 -15.50 -29.57 -39.81
CA ASP A 42 -16.26 -28.34 -39.85
C ASP A 42 -17.47 -28.39 -38.89
N TYR A 43 -17.90 -27.23 -38.41
CA TYR A 43 -19.09 -27.14 -37.55
C TYR A 43 -20.37 -27.59 -38.26
N ALA A 44 -20.43 -27.47 -39.60
CA ALA A 44 -21.57 -27.91 -40.39
C ALA A 44 -21.80 -29.43 -40.32
N GLY A 45 -20.74 -30.23 -40.26
CA GLY A 45 -20.82 -31.68 -40.10
C GLY A 45 -21.15 -32.17 -38.68
N LEU A 46 -21.21 -31.29 -37.68
CA LEU A 46 -21.64 -31.62 -36.31
C LEU A 46 -23.19 -31.58 -36.13
N GLY A 47 -23.93 -31.11 -37.14
CA GLY A 47 -25.40 -31.09 -37.12
C GLY A 47 -25.98 -30.27 -35.96
N SER A 48 -26.90 -30.87 -35.20
CA SER A 48 -27.58 -30.20 -34.07
C SER A 48 -26.64 -29.86 -32.89
N GLN A 49 -25.43 -30.42 -32.87
CA GLN A 49 -24.45 -30.21 -31.80
C GLN A 49 -23.52 -29.02 -32.07
N ALA A 50 -23.52 -28.46 -33.29
CA ALA A 50 -22.69 -27.32 -33.67
C ALA A 50 -22.91 -26.08 -32.77
N GLY A 51 -24.17 -25.79 -32.43
CA GLY A 51 -24.50 -24.66 -31.54
C GLY A 51 -24.02 -24.87 -30.10
N LEU A 52 -23.98 -26.11 -29.64
CA LEU A 52 -23.43 -26.45 -28.32
C LEU A 52 -21.91 -26.28 -28.32
N THR A 53 -21.20 -26.76 -29.34
CA THR A 53 -19.74 -26.60 -29.47
C THR A 53 -19.33 -25.13 -29.47
N VAL A 54 -19.99 -24.28 -30.26
CA VAL A 54 -19.72 -22.82 -30.29
C VAL A 54 -19.94 -22.19 -28.90
N GLY A 55 -20.99 -22.61 -28.18
CA GLY A 55 -21.24 -22.15 -26.81
C GLY A 55 -20.14 -22.59 -25.82
N LEU A 56 -19.67 -23.83 -25.93
CA LEU A 56 -18.57 -24.36 -25.11
C LEU A 56 -17.26 -23.62 -25.41
N ASP A 57 -16.94 -23.37 -26.68
CA ASP A 57 -15.75 -22.60 -27.09
C ASP A 57 -15.78 -21.16 -26.56
N ALA A 58 -16.93 -20.49 -26.66
CA ALA A 58 -17.10 -19.15 -26.11
C ALA A 58 -16.89 -19.12 -24.58
N GLN A 59 -17.41 -20.14 -23.88
CA GLN A 59 -17.20 -20.27 -22.45
C GLN A 59 -15.74 -20.59 -22.09
N LEU A 60 -15.06 -21.44 -22.87
CA LEU A 60 -13.65 -21.75 -22.69
C LEU A 60 -12.77 -20.50 -22.91
N SER A 61 -13.08 -19.69 -23.93
CA SER A 61 -12.42 -18.40 -24.18
C SER A 61 -12.57 -17.42 -23.00
N ALA A 62 -13.78 -17.31 -22.44
CA ALA A 62 -14.02 -16.51 -21.24
C ALA A 62 -13.21 -17.01 -20.03
N LEU A 63 -13.13 -18.33 -19.84
CA LEU A 63 -12.32 -18.95 -18.79
C LEU A 63 -10.81 -18.70 -18.98
N THR A 64 -10.31 -18.70 -20.21
CA THR A 64 -8.94 -18.26 -20.52
C THR A 64 -8.73 -16.80 -20.13
N GLY A 65 -9.68 -15.92 -20.46
CA GLY A 65 -9.65 -14.51 -20.05
C GLY A 65 -9.56 -14.33 -18.52
N TYR A 66 -10.40 -15.05 -17.76
CA TYR A 66 -10.32 -15.06 -16.30
C TYR A 66 -8.98 -15.64 -15.80
N GLY A 67 -8.45 -16.65 -16.47
CA GLY A 67 -7.14 -17.25 -16.14
C GLY A 67 -6.00 -16.25 -16.25
N ASN A 68 -6.01 -15.43 -17.31
CA ASN A 68 -5.04 -14.35 -17.51
C ASN A 68 -5.16 -13.28 -16.41
N ALA A 69 -6.40 -12.89 -16.06
CA ALA A 69 -6.64 -11.93 -14.98
C ALA A 69 -6.19 -12.46 -13.61
N ILE A 70 -6.48 -13.75 -13.31
CA ILE A 70 -6.00 -14.47 -12.12
C ILE A 70 -4.48 -14.44 -12.04
N SER A 71 -3.80 -14.80 -13.13
CA SER A 71 -2.33 -14.84 -13.15
C SER A 71 -1.73 -13.46 -12.93
N LEU A 72 -2.24 -12.44 -13.63
CA LEU A 72 -1.75 -11.07 -13.51
C LEU A 72 -1.95 -10.52 -12.09
N ALA A 73 -3.16 -10.67 -11.54
CA ALA A 73 -3.47 -10.22 -10.19
C ALA A 73 -2.62 -10.95 -9.15
N GLY A 74 -2.46 -12.27 -9.28
CA GLY A 74 -1.60 -13.06 -8.39
C GLY A 74 -0.13 -12.64 -8.43
N THR A 75 0.41 -12.34 -9.61
CA THR A 75 1.77 -11.81 -9.75
C THR A 75 1.89 -10.43 -9.09
N ASN A 76 0.96 -9.51 -9.35
CA ASN A 76 0.97 -8.17 -8.76
C ASN A 76 0.89 -8.20 -7.24
N ILE A 77 -0.01 -9.02 -6.69
CA ILE A 77 -0.16 -9.23 -5.24
C ILE A 77 1.11 -9.83 -4.64
N SER A 78 1.75 -10.78 -5.31
CA SER A 78 2.99 -11.39 -4.82
C SER A 78 4.14 -10.38 -4.75
N ILE A 79 4.31 -9.55 -5.78
CA ILE A 79 5.32 -8.49 -5.80
C ILE A 79 5.03 -7.45 -4.72
N ALA A 80 3.77 -7.02 -4.60
CA ALA A 80 3.36 -6.08 -3.56
C ALA A 80 3.64 -6.63 -2.14
N GLN A 81 3.28 -7.89 -1.86
CA GLN A 81 3.58 -8.53 -0.57
C GLN A 81 5.08 -8.60 -0.28
N ASN A 82 5.91 -8.92 -1.28
CA ASN A 82 7.36 -8.93 -1.13
C ASN A 82 7.91 -7.53 -0.82
N ALA A 83 7.46 -6.50 -1.54
CA ALA A 83 7.83 -5.12 -1.28
C ALA A 83 7.42 -4.68 0.14
N LEU A 84 6.19 -5.00 0.57
CA LEU A 84 5.70 -4.71 1.92
C LEU A 84 6.52 -5.45 3.00
N SER A 85 6.85 -6.72 2.78
CA SER A 85 7.72 -7.49 3.68
C SER A 85 9.10 -6.84 3.82
N GLN A 86 9.70 -6.43 2.70
CA GLN A 86 10.96 -5.72 2.69
C GLN A 86 10.84 -4.40 3.47
N VAL A 87 9.78 -3.61 3.26
CA VAL A 87 9.54 -2.35 4.02
C VAL A 87 9.44 -2.61 5.53
N GLY A 88 8.78 -3.70 5.94
CA GLY A 88 8.72 -4.10 7.36
C GLY A 88 10.09 -4.43 7.95
N THR A 89 10.90 -5.24 7.26
CA THR A 89 12.27 -5.56 7.68
C THR A 89 13.12 -4.30 7.82
N MET A 90 13.06 -3.44 6.81
CA MET A 90 13.80 -2.18 6.75
C MET A 90 13.43 -1.21 7.89
N SER A 91 12.15 -1.17 8.26
CA SER A 91 11.69 -0.44 9.44
C SER A 91 12.29 -1.00 10.73
N ASN A 92 12.31 -2.32 10.89
CA ASN A 92 12.91 -2.98 12.05
C ASN A 92 14.42 -2.74 12.13
N ASP A 93 15.13 -2.74 11.01
CA ASP A 93 16.57 -2.49 10.96
C ASP A 93 16.92 -1.07 11.44
N VAL A 94 16.09 -0.07 11.12
CA VAL A 94 16.23 1.30 11.66
C VAL A 94 16.04 1.30 13.17
N VAL A 95 15.00 0.65 13.68
CA VAL A 95 14.75 0.54 15.13
C VAL A 95 15.92 -0.15 15.86
N GLN A 96 16.51 -1.19 15.26
CA GLN A 96 17.70 -1.83 15.82
C GLN A 96 18.91 -0.90 15.80
N SER A 97 19.13 -0.16 14.70
CA SER A 97 20.26 0.76 14.54
C SER A 97 20.23 1.89 15.58
N ILE A 98 19.07 2.49 15.84
CA ILE A 98 18.94 3.60 16.80
C ILE A 98 19.04 3.16 18.27
N ASN A 99 18.73 1.89 18.56
CA ASN A 99 18.82 1.30 19.90
C ASN A 99 20.21 0.73 20.24
N ALA A 100 21.16 0.77 19.30
CA ALA A 100 22.52 0.27 19.54
C ALA A 100 23.27 1.11 20.61
N PRO A 101 24.01 0.48 21.54
CA PRO A 101 24.80 1.18 22.54
C PRO A 101 25.98 1.89 21.86
N SER A 102 26.08 3.22 22.01
CA SER A 102 27.03 4.18 21.34
C SER A 102 26.42 4.96 20.16
N ASN A 103 25.26 5.58 20.38
CA ASN A 103 24.44 6.16 19.30
C ASN A 103 24.77 7.62 18.93
N PHE A 104 25.64 8.31 19.67
CA PHE A 104 25.90 9.74 19.46
C PHE A 104 27.38 10.07 19.28
N THR A 105 27.83 9.94 18.04
CA THR A 105 29.06 10.55 17.53
C THR A 105 28.69 11.23 16.22
N LEU A 106 29.01 12.53 16.10
CA LEU A 106 28.72 13.29 14.89
C LEU A 106 29.88 13.20 13.91
N ASP A 107 29.55 13.00 12.64
CA ASP A 107 30.47 13.21 11.53
C ASP A 107 30.59 14.71 11.18
N ASN A 108 31.34 15.01 10.10
CA ASN A 108 31.53 16.39 9.62
C ASN A 108 30.25 17.05 9.11
N ASN A 109 29.20 16.26 8.84
CA ASN A 109 27.90 16.74 8.38
C ASN A 109 26.92 16.92 9.54
N GLY A 110 27.34 16.69 10.79
CA GLY A 110 26.49 16.80 11.96
C GLY A 110 25.48 15.65 12.07
N GLN A 111 25.80 14.48 11.51
CA GLN A 111 24.95 13.30 11.53
C GLN A 111 25.63 12.15 12.29
N THR A 112 24.82 11.29 12.92
CA THR A 112 25.31 10.03 13.48
C THR A 112 25.32 8.93 12.43
N THR A 113 26.06 7.84 12.68
CA THR A 113 26.06 6.64 11.82
C THR A 113 24.64 6.10 11.54
N ALA A 114 23.76 6.14 12.55
CA ALA A 114 22.38 5.68 12.38
C ALA A 114 21.57 6.61 11.45
N GLN A 115 21.82 7.92 11.49
CA GLN A 115 21.18 8.87 10.57
C GLN A 115 21.65 8.67 9.13
N SER A 116 22.96 8.46 8.93
CA SER A 116 23.51 8.14 7.60
C SER A 116 22.99 6.80 7.07
N GLY A 117 22.86 5.79 7.95
CA GLY A 117 22.21 4.52 7.62
C GLY A 117 20.73 4.69 7.26
N ALA A 118 20.00 5.59 7.94
CA ALA A 118 18.61 5.89 7.66
C ALA A 118 18.40 6.50 6.26
N VAL A 119 19.38 7.23 5.69
CA VAL A 119 19.33 7.72 4.30
C VAL A 119 19.28 6.54 3.33
N SER A 120 20.23 5.59 3.47
CA SER A 120 20.25 4.37 2.64
C SER A 120 18.98 3.54 2.86
N GLN A 121 18.47 3.50 4.08
CA GLN A 121 17.27 2.74 4.38
C GLN A 121 16.02 3.36 3.77
N LEU A 122 15.91 4.69 3.80
CA LEU A 122 14.85 5.42 3.14
C LEU A 122 14.87 5.15 1.64
N ASP A 123 16.05 5.17 1.02
CA ASP A 123 16.19 4.90 -0.41
C ASP A 123 15.67 3.51 -0.78
N ALA A 124 16.03 2.49 -0.01
CA ALA A 124 15.53 1.13 -0.21
C ALA A 124 14.01 1.01 0.02
N VAL A 125 13.44 1.71 1.01
CA VAL A 125 11.99 1.78 1.24
C VAL A 125 11.28 2.40 0.04
N LEU A 126 11.76 3.55 -0.45
CA LEU A 126 11.17 4.25 -1.59
C LEU A 126 11.33 3.42 -2.88
N ALA A 127 12.44 2.71 -3.06
CA ALA A 127 12.63 1.78 -4.15
C ALA A 127 11.62 0.62 -4.11
N ALA A 128 11.37 0.03 -2.93
CA ALA A 128 10.35 -0.99 -2.75
C ALA A 128 8.94 -0.47 -3.07
N LEU A 129 8.60 0.75 -2.66
CA LEU A 129 7.33 1.41 -3.00
C LEU A 129 7.23 1.79 -4.49
N ASN A 130 8.37 1.92 -5.18
CA ASN A 130 8.44 2.11 -6.63
C ASN A 130 8.53 0.77 -7.40
N SER A 131 8.22 -0.37 -6.77
CA SER A 131 8.16 -1.67 -7.44
C SER A 131 7.16 -1.68 -8.61
N GLN A 132 7.56 -2.33 -9.70
CA GLN A 132 6.77 -2.43 -10.92
C GLN A 132 6.37 -3.86 -11.23
N ALA A 133 5.24 -4.02 -11.91
CA ALA A 133 4.86 -5.24 -12.59
C ALA A 133 4.43 -4.91 -14.03
N ALA A 134 5.05 -5.57 -15.02
CA ALA A 134 4.81 -5.32 -16.43
C ALA A 134 4.89 -3.81 -16.84
N GLY A 135 5.83 -3.08 -16.25
CA GLY A 135 6.04 -1.63 -16.51
C GLY A 135 5.10 -0.69 -15.74
N ASN A 136 4.19 -1.21 -14.92
CA ASN A 136 3.25 -0.42 -14.12
C ASN A 136 3.67 -0.36 -12.65
N TYR A 137 3.63 0.82 -12.04
CA TYR A 137 3.95 1.01 -10.63
C TYR A 137 2.81 0.54 -9.72
N LEU A 138 3.12 -0.41 -8.84
CA LEU A 138 2.09 -1.10 -8.05
C LEU A 138 1.47 -0.22 -6.97
N PHE A 139 2.26 0.66 -6.34
CA PHE A 139 1.84 1.51 -5.22
C PHE A 139 1.35 2.90 -5.67
N SER A 140 1.11 3.09 -6.96
CA SER A 140 0.61 4.36 -7.52
C SER A 140 -0.91 4.46 -7.56
N GLY A 141 -1.63 3.50 -6.97
CA GLY A 141 -3.09 3.44 -7.06
C GLY A 141 -3.54 3.26 -8.51
N SER A 142 -4.46 4.09 -8.98
CA SER A 142 -4.90 4.06 -10.39
C SER A 142 -3.92 4.76 -11.36
N ALA A 143 -2.96 5.54 -10.86
CA ALA A 143 -1.97 6.26 -11.66
C ALA A 143 -0.74 5.39 -12.00
N VAL A 144 -0.97 4.23 -12.62
CA VAL A 144 0.03 3.16 -12.79
C VAL A 144 1.24 3.51 -13.66
N ASN A 145 1.18 4.60 -14.44
CA ASN A 145 2.15 4.98 -15.46
C ASN A 145 3.20 5.99 -14.98
N GLN A 146 3.30 6.23 -13.68
CA GLN A 146 4.29 7.12 -13.07
C GLN A 146 4.82 6.53 -11.77
N PRO A 147 6.02 6.91 -11.32
CA PRO A 147 6.53 6.48 -10.03
C PRO A 147 5.51 6.72 -8.90
N SER A 148 5.48 5.82 -7.93
CA SER A 148 4.60 5.94 -6.75
C SER A 148 5.09 7.06 -5.83
N VAL A 149 6.41 7.17 -5.68
CA VAL A 149 7.05 8.13 -4.79
C VAL A 149 8.23 8.82 -5.47
N ALA A 150 8.48 10.07 -5.06
CA ALA A 150 9.65 10.85 -5.47
C ALA A 150 10.96 10.22 -4.96
N SER A 151 12.10 10.64 -5.52
CA SER A 151 13.41 10.15 -5.09
C SER A 151 13.76 10.62 -3.67
N THR A 152 14.63 9.87 -3.00
CA THR A 152 15.19 10.19 -1.69
C THR A 152 15.77 11.60 -1.64
N ASP A 153 16.55 11.96 -2.67
CA ASP A 153 17.17 13.29 -2.76
C ASP A 153 16.14 14.42 -2.88
N ALA A 154 15.13 14.26 -3.76
CA ALA A 154 14.06 15.24 -3.87
C ALA A 154 13.27 15.36 -2.56
N ILE A 155 12.93 14.24 -1.92
CA ILE A 155 12.19 14.24 -0.66
C ILE A 155 12.98 14.92 0.46
N LEU A 156 14.27 14.61 0.62
CA LEU A 156 15.07 15.15 1.73
C LEU A 156 15.52 16.58 1.47
N ASN A 157 16.06 16.86 0.27
CA ASN A 157 16.80 18.08 -0.05
C ASN A 157 15.98 19.07 -0.91
N GLY A 158 14.94 18.61 -1.60
CA GLY A 158 14.23 19.41 -2.58
C GLY A 158 14.99 19.53 -3.89
N ASN A 159 14.71 20.58 -4.67
CA ASN A 159 15.40 20.83 -5.95
C ASN A 159 15.74 22.31 -6.20
N GLY A 160 15.85 23.09 -5.13
CA GLY A 160 16.14 24.54 -5.17
C GLY A 160 14.91 25.42 -5.44
N VAL A 161 13.84 24.88 -6.04
CA VAL A 161 12.55 25.57 -6.21
C VAL A 161 11.50 25.00 -5.24
N GLN A 162 11.41 23.67 -5.20
CA GLN A 162 10.58 22.95 -4.25
C GLN A 162 11.37 22.65 -2.97
N ALA A 163 10.77 22.95 -1.83
CA ALA A 163 11.32 22.57 -0.53
C ALA A 163 11.17 21.06 -0.31
N GLY A 164 12.27 20.43 0.10
CA GLY A 164 12.27 19.09 0.70
C GLY A 164 12.13 19.13 2.22
N LEU A 165 12.07 17.95 2.83
CA LEU A 165 11.82 17.75 4.26
C LEU A 165 12.79 18.53 5.16
N LYS A 166 14.09 18.62 4.83
CA LYS A 166 15.07 19.37 5.64
C LYS A 166 14.68 20.84 5.80
N GLN A 167 14.21 21.46 4.71
CA GLN A 167 13.74 22.85 4.76
C GLN A 167 12.44 22.95 5.57
N VAL A 168 11.50 22.03 5.40
CA VAL A 168 10.24 22.01 6.17
C VAL A 168 10.50 21.84 7.67
N ILE A 169 11.45 20.98 8.06
CA ILE A 169 11.90 20.83 9.45
C ILE A 169 12.50 22.14 9.96
N ALA A 170 13.35 22.80 9.18
CA ALA A 170 13.99 24.06 9.61
C ALA A 170 12.96 25.19 9.81
N GLU A 171 11.99 25.33 8.90
CA GLU A 171 10.90 26.29 9.00
C GLU A 171 10.04 26.02 10.24
N ARG A 172 9.69 24.76 10.46
CA ARG A 172 8.90 24.32 11.62
C ARG A 172 9.65 24.51 12.93
N ALA A 173 10.94 24.22 12.98
CA ALA A 173 11.78 24.45 14.15
C ALA A 173 11.81 25.94 14.56
N GLN A 174 11.91 26.86 13.59
CA GLN A 174 11.81 28.30 13.84
C GLN A 174 10.41 28.70 14.35
N ALA A 175 9.37 28.11 13.78
CA ALA A 175 8.00 28.35 14.21
C ALA A 175 7.73 27.81 15.62
N ASP A 176 8.30 26.67 16.00
CA ASP A 176 8.08 26.05 17.30
C ASP A 176 8.89 26.70 18.40
N ILE A 177 10.16 27.06 18.16
CA ILE A 177 10.99 27.74 19.16
C ILE A 177 10.47 29.16 19.44
N GLY A 178 10.04 29.85 18.38
CA GLY A 178 9.60 31.23 18.42
C GLY A 178 10.66 32.25 18.82
N THR A 179 10.27 33.53 18.80
CA THR A 179 11.17 34.65 19.13
C THR A 179 11.59 34.71 20.60
N SER A 180 10.86 34.07 21.51
CA SER A 180 11.19 34.04 22.93
C SER A 180 12.30 33.04 23.29
N GLY A 181 12.59 32.06 22.41
CA GLY A 181 13.49 30.96 22.74
C GLY A 181 12.92 29.94 23.73
N LEU A 182 11.67 30.13 24.18
CA LEU A 182 11.01 29.30 25.19
C LEU A 182 9.93 28.38 24.60
N GLY A 183 10.01 28.09 23.30
CA GLY A 183 9.06 27.20 22.65
C GLY A 183 7.64 27.76 22.65
N ARG A 184 7.48 29.05 22.32
CA ARG A 184 6.21 29.81 22.39
C ARG A 184 5.61 30.02 23.78
N LEU A 185 6.28 29.59 24.83
CA LEU A 185 5.89 29.97 26.18
C LEU A 185 6.34 31.39 26.51
N ASN A 186 5.55 32.06 27.33
CA ASN A 186 5.86 33.33 27.96
C ASN A 186 5.82 33.14 29.48
N ILE A 187 6.97 33.39 30.12
CA ILE A 187 7.17 33.28 31.56
C ILE A 187 7.70 34.64 32.03
N PRO A 188 6.82 35.62 32.32
CA PRO A 188 7.26 36.93 32.77
C PRO A 188 7.92 36.84 34.15
N ALA A 189 8.60 37.93 34.55
CA ALA A 189 9.08 38.05 35.92
C ALA A 189 7.93 37.88 36.92
N ALA A 190 8.23 37.30 38.10
CA ALA A 190 7.22 37.07 39.12
C ALA A 190 6.58 38.39 39.56
N ALA A 191 5.24 38.43 39.60
CA ALA A 191 4.47 39.56 40.07
C ALA A 191 4.21 39.39 41.58
N GLY A 192 5.09 39.96 42.41
CA GLY A 192 5.06 39.70 43.84
C GLY A 192 5.32 38.23 44.16
N ASN A 193 4.37 37.57 44.80
CA ASN A 193 4.43 36.13 45.13
C ASN A 193 3.80 35.22 44.06
N THR A 194 3.51 35.75 42.87
CA THR A 194 2.83 35.03 41.79
C THR A 194 3.77 34.77 40.61
N VAL A 195 3.88 33.50 40.21
CA VAL A 195 4.55 33.07 38.97
C VAL A 195 3.49 32.74 37.94
N SER A 196 3.61 33.29 36.73
CA SER A 196 2.67 33.01 35.64
C SER A 196 3.39 32.39 34.44
N ILE A 197 2.63 31.61 33.67
CA ILE A 197 3.07 31.01 32.42
C ILE A 197 1.90 31.03 31.44
N SER A 198 2.18 31.38 30.20
CA SER A 198 1.19 31.33 29.12
C SER A 198 1.78 30.77 27.83
N ASP A 199 0.96 30.10 27.03
CA ASP A 199 1.26 29.74 25.64
C ASP A 199 0.49 30.62 24.64
N VAL A 200 0.78 30.41 23.35
CA VAL A 200 0.06 31.09 22.26
C VAL A 200 -1.20 30.29 21.91
N ALA A 201 -2.36 30.82 22.30
CA ALA A 201 -3.67 30.28 21.98
C ALA A 201 -3.79 29.99 20.47
N THR A 202 -4.42 28.87 20.10
CA THR A 202 -4.76 28.46 18.72
C THR A 202 -3.60 28.25 17.74
N SER A 203 -2.37 28.64 18.09
CA SER A 203 -1.19 28.37 17.25
C SER A 203 -0.89 26.86 17.23
N PRO A 204 -0.54 26.25 16.08
CA PRO A 204 -0.09 24.84 16.03
C PRO A 204 1.36 24.65 16.49
N PHE A 205 2.01 25.74 16.92
CA PHE A 205 3.46 25.76 17.17
C PHE A 205 3.83 25.85 18.66
N GLY A 206 4.98 25.27 18.97
CA GLY A 206 5.63 25.29 20.29
C GLY A 206 4.94 24.40 21.31
N PHE A 207 5.25 24.64 22.58
CA PHE A 207 4.57 23.96 23.69
C PHE A 207 3.16 24.49 23.87
N LYS A 208 2.25 23.61 24.31
CA LYS A 208 0.93 23.94 24.84
C LYS A 208 0.84 23.60 26.31
N LEU A 209 0.28 24.50 27.11
CA LEU A 209 -0.01 24.22 28.50
C LEU A 209 -1.15 23.22 28.59
N ALA A 210 -0.92 22.11 29.29
CA ALA A 210 -1.95 21.14 29.62
C ALA A 210 -2.46 21.33 31.06
N GLY A 211 -1.61 21.81 31.96
CA GLY A 211 -1.99 22.07 33.35
C GLY A 211 -0.81 22.29 34.28
N ILE A 212 -1.10 22.64 35.53
CA ILE A 212 -0.12 22.72 36.61
C ILE A 212 -0.57 21.78 37.73
N THR A 213 0.31 20.89 38.17
CA THR A 213 0.12 20.04 39.34
C THR A 213 1.04 20.54 40.44
N SER A 214 0.54 20.73 41.66
CA SER A 214 1.34 21.28 42.75
C SER A 214 1.03 20.58 44.06
N ASN A 215 2.07 20.25 44.82
CA ASN A 215 1.96 19.91 46.23
C ASN A 215 2.65 20.96 47.13
N LEU A 216 3.01 22.12 46.56
CA LEU A 216 3.67 23.20 47.29
C LEU A 216 2.76 23.69 48.43
N THR A 217 3.27 23.58 49.65
CA THR A 217 2.55 24.01 50.84
C THR A 217 2.26 25.52 50.76
N GLY A 218 0.99 25.89 50.92
CA GLY A 218 0.54 27.29 50.86
C GLY A 218 0.51 27.91 49.46
N ALA A 219 0.66 27.11 48.39
CA ALA A 219 0.50 27.58 47.02
C ALA A 219 -0.96 27.41 46.53
N THR A 220 -1.39 28.30 45.65
CA THR A 220 -2.67 28.17 44.92
C THR A 220 -2.41 28.29 43.42
N VAL A 221 -2.86 27.29 42.67
CA VAL A 221 -2.86 27.30 41.20
C VAL A 221 -4.14 28.00 40.72
N SER A 222 -4.04 28.86 39.73
CA SER A 222 -5.17 29.60 39.16
C SER A 222 -5.06 29.70 37.64
N GLY A 223 -6.21 29.93 36.98
CA GLY A 223 -6.31 29.97 35.51
C GLY A 223 -6.50 28.60 34.88
N ALA A 224 -6.51 28.59 33.54
CA ALA A 224 -6.60 27.40 32.70
C ALA A 224 -5.81 27.67 31.40
N PRO A 225 -5.36 26.63 30.66
CA PRO A 225 -4.73 26.84 29.37
C PRO A 225 -5.53 27.80 28.48
N PRO A 226 -4.88 28.78 27.84
CA PRO A 226 -3.43 28.89 27.62
C PRO A 226 -2.68 29.74 28.66
N SER A 227 -3.30 30.16 29.78
CA SER A 227 -2.66 31.03 30.78
C SER A 227 -2.95 30.59 32.21
N MET A 228 -1.91 30.27 32.97
CA MET A 228 -2.01 29.77 34.33
C MET A 228 -1.00 30.46 35.26
N SER A 229 -1.27 30.44 36.55
CA SER A 229 -0.39 31.03 37.56
C SER A 229 -0.37 30.23 38.85
N VAL A 230 0.69 30.42 39.62
CA VAL A 230 0.91 29.85 40.95
C VAL A 230 1.20 31.00 41.90
N THR A 231 0.34 31.17 42.90
CA THR A 231 0.50 32.19 43.95
C THR A 231 0.97 31.53 45.23
N LEU A 232 2.08 32.00 45.80
CA LEU A 232 2.63 31.49 47.07
C LEU A 232 2.10 32.30 48.26
N GLY A 233 1.09 31.78 48.97
CA GLY A 233 0.55 32.40 50.19
C GLY A 233 1.52 32.32 51.39
N SER A 234 2.35 31.28 51.41
CA SER A 234 3.48 31.11 52.32
C SER A 234 4.66 30.45 51.59
N ASN A 235 5.82 30.37 52.24
CA ASN A 235 6.91 29.55 51.70
C ASN A 235 6.50 28.06 51.70
N PRO A 236 6.86 27.30 50.65
CA PRO A 236 6.67 25.86 50.63
C PRO A 236 7.65 25.15 51.57
N ASN A 237 7.40 23.88 51.86
CA ASN A 237 8.33 23.05 52.60
C ASN A 237 9.49 22.60 51.71
N ASN A 238 10.64 22.34 52.33
CA ASN A 238 11.78 21.73 51.64
C ASN A 238 11.38 20.35 51.09
N GLY A 239 11.57 20.13 49.80
CA GLY A 239 11.20 18.89 49.11
C GLY A 239 9.85 18.94 48.39
N ASP A 240 9.00 19.93 48.65
CA ASP A 240 7.74 20.11 47.91
C ASP A 240 8.05 20.32 46.41
N THR A 241 7.17 19.81 45.54
CA THR A 241 7.29 19.82 44.09
C THR A 241 6.13 20.51 43.37
N ILE A 242 6.44 21.01 42.18
CA ILE A 242 5.46 21.54 41.24
C ILE A 242 5.77 21.03 39.83
N GLY A 243 4.74 20.55 39.14
CA GLY A 243 4.79 20.06 37.77
C GLY A 243 4.05 21.00 36.83
N PHE A 244 4.69 21.37 35.72
CA PHE A 244 4.08 22.07 34.60
C PHE A 244 3.94 21.10 33.44
N ASN A 245 2.71 20.73 33.11
CA ASN A 245 2.41 19.74 32.08
C ASN A 245 2.28 20.44 30.73
N LEU A 246 3.06 19.99 29.76
CA LEU A 246 3.16 20.54 28.41
C LEU A 246 2.81 19.46 27.38
N THR A 247 2.09 19.84 26.33
CA THR A 247 1.98 19.06 25.10
C THR A 247 2.94 19.64 24.06
N LEU A 248 3.65 18.77 23.37
CA LEU A 248 4.64 19.11 22.34
C LEU A 248 3.99 19.04 20.93
N PRO A 249 4.62 19.61 19.89
CA PRO A 249 4.07 19.66 18.54
C PRO A 249 3.72 18.31 17.90
N ASP A 250 4.36 17.22 18.32
CA ASP A 250 4.11 15.86 17.87
C ASP A 250 2.98 15.15 18.65
N GLY A 251 2.31 15.85 19.57
CA GLY A 251 1.27 15.31 20.45
C GLY A 251 1.82 14.61 21.71
N SER A 252 3.14 14.46 21.83
CA SER A 252 3.74 13.90 23.05
C SER A 252 3.56 14.84 24.24
N SER A 253 3.53 14.28 25.46
CA SER A 253 3.42 15.06 26.70
C SER A 253 4.73 15.07 27.47
N GLN A 254 5.05 16.21 28.07
CA GLN A 254 6.22 16.40 28.94
C GLN A 254 5.81 17.16 30.19
N THR A 255 6.30 16.73 31.34
CA THR A 255 6.18 17.49 32.59
C THR A 255 7.52 18.10 32.96
N VAL A 256 7.53 19.41 33.23
CA VAL A 256 8.64 20.11 33.90
C VAL A 256 8.37 20.07 35.40
N THR A 257 9.14 19.26 36.13
CA THR A 257 9.02 19.13 37.59
C THR A 257 10.12 19.93 38.28
N LEU A 258 9.73 20.83 39.19
CA LEU A 258 10.64 21.62 40.01
C LEU A 258 10.43 21.31 41.49
N GLN A 259 11.52 21.29 42.27
CA GLN A 259 11.48 21.04 43.71
C GLN A 259 11.97 22.25 44.53
N ALA A 260 11.22 22.59 45.57
CA ALA A 260 11.60 23.59 46.55
C ALA A 260 12.76 23.08 47.40
N THR A 261 13.81 23.87 47.57
CA THR A 261 15.00 23.49 48.35
C THR A 261 15.47 24.60 49.27
N THR A 262 16.02 24.26 50.42
CA THR A 262 16.76 25.21 51.28
C THR A 262 18.20 25.43 50.81
N ALA A 263 18.68 24.65 49.84
CA ALA A 263 20.02 24.81 49.27
C ALA A 263 20.14 26.11 48.45
N SER A 264 21.30 26.75 48.54
CA SER A 264 21.66 27.95 47.78
C SER A 264 23.15 27.89 47.40
N PRO A 265 23.51 27.76 46.10
CA PRO A 265 22.60 27.69 44.94
C PRO A 265 21.80 26.38 44.90
N PRO A 266 20.61 26.36 44.25
CA PRO A 266 19.80 25.17 44.11
C PRO A 266 20.44 24.19 43.10
N GLY A 267 20.13 22.89 43.24
CA GLY A 267 20.50 21.89 42.25
C GLY A 267 19.69 21.99 40.96
N ALA A 268 19.97 21.12 39.99
CA ALA A 268 19.18 21.03 38.76
C ALA A 268 17.70 20.75 39.06
N ASN A 269 16.80 21.45 38.36
CA ASN A 269 15.34 21.39 38.57
C ASN A 269 14.90 21.67 40.02
N GLN A 270 15.66 22.50 40.75
CA GLN A 270 15.28 22.98 42.07
C GLN A 270 15.19 24.51 42.09
N PHE A 271 14.41 25.05 43.03
CA PHE A 271 14.34 26.47 43.31
C PHE A 271 14.53 26.73 44.81
N THR A 272 15.37 27.71 45.13
CA THR A 272 15.68 28.06 46.53
C THR A 272 14.48 28.71 47.21
N ILE A 273 14.13 28.21 48.39
CA ILE A 273 13.17 28.83 49.30
C ILE A 273 13.81 30.09 49.90
N GLY A 274 13.30 31.25 49.53
CA GLY A 274 13.78 32.54 50.00
C GLY A 274 13.27 32.90 51.40
N THR A 275 13.72 34.05 51.91
CA THR A 275 13.29 34.56 53.22
C THR A 275 11.80 34.90 53.30
N ASN A 276 11.14 35.09 52.16
CA ASN A 276 9.70 35.29 52.03
C ASN A 276 9.18 34.73 50.70
N ALA A 277 7.86 34.67 50.55
CA ALA A 277 7.19 34.11 49.38
C ALA A 277 7.50 34.85 48.07
N ILE A 278 7.82 36.15 48.12
CA ILE A 278 8.20 36.94 46.93
C ILE A 278 9.57 36.48 46.40
N MET A 279 10.55 36.34 47.29
CA MET A 279 11.88 35.83 46.93
C MET A 279 11.80 34.38 46.41
N THR A 280 10.97 33.55 47.04
CA THR A 280 10.72 32.17 46.57
C THR A 280 10.05 32.14 45.20
N ALA A 281 9.07 33.01 44.95
CA ALA A 281 8.44 33.12 43.63
C ALA A 281 9.44 33.55 42.54
N GLY A 282 10.36 34.48 42.87
CA GLY A 282 11.47 34.83 41.99
C GLY A 282 12.38 33.63 41.65
N SER A 283 12.78 32.86 42.66
CA SER A 283 13.56 31.62 42.46
C SER A 283 12.80 30.58 41.61
N LEU A 284 11.50 30.40 41.85
CA LEU A 284 10.65 29.47 41.10
C LEU A 284 10.54 29.89 39.63
N GLN A 285 10.31 31.18 39.36
CA GLN A 285 10.23 31.73 38.01
C GLN A 285 11.54 31.52 37.24
N ALA A 286 12.70 31.75 37.89
CA ALA A 286 14.01 31.55 37.28
C ALA A 286 14.28 30.06 36.97
N ALA A 287 13.94 29.16 37.92
CA ALA A 287 14.07 27.72 37.73
C ALA A 287 13.16 27.20 36.61
N LEU A 288 11.91 27.69 36.54
CA LEU A 288 10.97 27.36 35.46
C LEU A 288 11.48 27.82 34.11
N THR A 289 11.96 29.07 34.01
CA THR A 289 12.52 29.62 32.77
C THR A 289 13.72 28.79 32.31
N THR A 290 14.60 28.40 33.22
CA THR A 290 15.77 27.57 32.91
C THR A 290 15.36 26.17 32.43
N ALA A 291 14.43 25.53 33.13
CA ALA A 291 13.97 24.19 32.77
C ALA A 291 13.24 24.17 31.41
N VAL A 292 12.39 25.18 31.13
CA VAL A 292 11.74 25.34 29.83
C VAL A 292 12.75 25.65 28.73
N THR A 293 13.77 26.46 29.00
CA THR A 293 14.86 26.71 28.03
C THR A 293 15.58 25.42 27.67
N ASN A 294 15.92 24.58 28.65
CA ASN A 294 16.55 23.29 28.41
C ASN A 294 15.65 22.37 27.59
N LEU A 295 14.35 22.33 27.90
CA LEU A 295 13.39 21.53 27.14
C LEU A 295 13.24 22.03 25.69
N ALA A 296 13.24 23.35 25.50
CA ALA A 296 13.17 24.00 24.19
C ALA A 296 14.40 23.72 23.31
N GLN A 297 15.53 23.35 23.92
CA GLN A 297 16.78 23.00 23.23
C GLN A 297 17.00 21.48 23.06
N THR A 298 16.14 20.64 23.63
CA THR A 298 16.31 19.18 23.65
C THR A 298 15.11 18.44 23.07
N ALA A 299 14.00 18.33 23.80
CA ALA A 299 12.84 17.58 23.35
C ALA A 299 11.98 18.34 22.32
N LEU A 300 11.95 19.68 22.36
CA LEU A 300 11.16 20.46 21.41
C LEU A 300 11.67 20.32 19.95
N PRO A 301 12.97 20.43 19.64
CA PRO A 301 13.44 20.24 18.25
C PRO A 301 13.12 18.85 17.71
N ALA A 302 13.22 17.80 18.54
CA ALA A 302 12.86 16.44 18.17
C ALA A 302 11.35 16.32 17.83
N ALA A 303 10.47 16.80 18.71
CA ALA A 303 9.03 16.80 18.47
C ALA A 303 8.63 17.67 17.27
N SER A 304 9.29 18.82 17.09
CA SER A 304 9.11 19.72 15.95
C SER A 304 9.45 19.02 14.64
N ALA A 305 10.55 18.26 14.59
CA ALA A 305 10.93 17.49 13.41
C ALA A 305 9.91 16.39 13.07
N ILE A 306 9.40 15.67 14.08
CA ILE A 306 8.34 14.66 13.89
C ILE A 306 7.05 15.33 13.37
N ALA A 307 6.66 16.46 13.94
CA ALA A 307 5.48 17.21 13.49
C ALA A 307 5.65 17.70 12.04
N ALA A 308 6.82 18.22 11.68
CA ALA A 308 7.14 18.62 10.31
C ALA A 308 7.08 17.43 9.32
N ALA A 309 7.57 16.26 9.72
CA ALA A 309 7.48 15.06 8.89
C ALA A 309 6.02 14.60 8.72
N ASN A 310 5.22 14.62 9.79
CA ASN A 310 3.79 14.31 9.69
C ASN A 310 3.05 15.29 8.75
N ASP A 311 3.34 16.58 8.87
CA ASP A 311 2.81 17.60 7.98
C ASP A 311 3.23 17.41 6.52
N PHE A 312 4.44 16.89 6.29
CA PHE A 312 4.98 16.66 4.94
C PHE A 312 4.43 15.37 4.29
N PHE A 313 4.36 14.27 5.04
CA PHE A 313 4.02 12.94 4.50
C PHE A 313 2.56 12.55 4.68
N ASN A 314 1.92 12.98 5.78
CA ASN A 314 0.58 12.55 6.18
C ASN A 314 -0.51 13.61 5.88
N SER A 315 -0.14 14.71 5.23
CA SER A 315 -1.08 15.71 4.69
C SER A 315 -1.06 15.70 3.16
N ASN A 316 -2.21 15.97 2.55
CA ASN A 316 -2.29 16.21 1.10
C ASN A 316 -3.09 17.48 0.78
N PRO A 317 -2.45 18.53 0.23
CA PRO A 317 -1.01 18.62 -0.04
C PRO A 317 -0.17 18.70 1.26
N PRO A 318 1.16 18.46 1.19
CA PRO A 318 2.09 18.69 2.30
C PRO A 318 1.88 20.07 2.93
N GLN A 319 1.91 20.17 4.25
CA GLN A 319 1.78 21.44 4.96
C GLN A 319 3.15 22.12 5.16
N ARG A 320 3.15 23.44 5.12
CA ARG A 320 4.31 24.32 5.32
C ARG A 320 4.00 25.35 6.39
N VAL A 321 5.02 25.89 7.06
CA VAL A 321 4.81 27.04 7.94
C VAL A 321 4.50 28.28 7.09
N ALA A 322 3.48 29.05 7.47
CA ALA A 322 3.23 30.34 6.85
C ALA A 322 4.42 31.30 7.07
N GLY A 323 5.03 31.83 6.01
CA GLY A 323 6.14 32.79 6.12
C GLY A 323 6.83 33.10 4.79
N PRO A 324 8.02 33.74 4.82
CA PRO A 324 8.69 34.29 6.01
C PRO A 324 7.91 35.46 6.66
N ALA A 325 8.04 35.77 7.96
CA ALA A 325 8.99 35.32 9.00
C ALA A 325 8.47 34.18 9.90
N PHE A 326 9.09 32.99 9.83
CA PHE A 326 8.61 31.76 10.49
C PHE A 326 8.62 31.83 12.03
N GLY A 327 9.59 32.56 12.60
CA GLY A 327 9.69 32.80 14.05
C GLY A 327 8.49 33.52 14.66
N SER A 328 7.55 34.06 13.88
CA SER A 328 6.28 34.63 14.34
C SER A 328 5.05 34.00 13.68
N ALA A 329 5.21 32.88 12.99
CA ALA A 329 4.11 32.20 12.31
C ALA A 329 3.02 31.74 13.29
N THR A 330 1.77 31.82 12.83
CA THR A 330 0.58 31.42 13.60
C THR A 330 -0.23 30.31 12.93
N ALA A 331 0.10 29.96 11.68
CA ALA A 331 -0.62 28.98 10.90
C ALA A 331 0.30 28.16 9.99
N LEU A 332 -0.21 26.99 9.59
CA LEU A 332 0.29 26.20 8.46
C LEU A 332 -0.42 26.63 7.18
N VAL A 333 0.22 26.41 6.03
CA VAL A 333 -0.32 26.64 4.69
C VAL A 333 -0.06 25.43 3.81
N ASN A 334 -0.97 25.20 2.85
CA ASN A 334 -0.78 24.18 1.83
C ASN A 334 0.47 24.46 0.99
N GLY A 335 1.37 23.48 0.92
CA GLY A 335 2.38 23.40 -0.13
C GLY A 335 1.71 23.26 -1.50
N THR A 336 2.40 23.73 -2.52
CA THR A 336 1.99 23.58 -3.92
C THR A 336 3.04 22.78 -4.66
N SER A 337 2.66 22.13 -5.76
CA SER A 337 3.61 21.48 -6.66
C SER A 337 4.67 22.43 -7.21
N ALA A 338 4.50 23.75 -7.12
CA ALA A 338 5.49 24.74 -7.52
C ALA A 338 6.55 25.02 -6.45
N ASN A 339 6.28 24.76 -5.16
CA ASN A 339 7.15 25.22 -4.07
C ASN A 339 7.47 24.17 -3.00
N THR A 340 6.84 23.00 -3.08
CA THR A 340 7.01 21.90 -2.11
C THR A 340 7.03 20.59 -2.86
N VAL A 341 7.95 19.70 -2.49
CA VAL A 341 8.01 18.36 -3.09
C VAL A 341 6.78 17.57 -2.68
N MET A 342 6.11 17.00 -3.68
CA MET A 342 5.04 16.01 -3.46
C MET A 342 5.69 14.65 -3.33
N TRP A 343 5.79 14.12 -2.12
CA TRP A 343 6.48 12.86 -1.87
C TRP A 343 5.77 11.68 -2.55
N TYR A 344 4.44 11.64 -2.46
CA TYR A 344 3.59 10.67 -3.13
C TYR A 344 3.09 11.27 -4.44
N THR A 345 3.38 10.58 -5.54
CA THR A 345 3.04 11.01 -6.90
C THR A 345 1.94 10.17 -7.51
N GLY A 346 1.46 9.13 -6.83
CA GLY A 346 0.35 8.30 -7.30
C GLY A 346 -1.05 8.93 -7.16
N ASP A 347 -2.07 8.11 -7.38
CA ASP A 347 -3.48 8.49 -7.24
C ASP A 347 -3.86 8.74 -5.78
N ASN A 348 -4.31 9.96 -5.48
CA ASN A 348 -4.78 10.34 -4.15
C ASN A 348 -6.28 10.67 -4.08
N GLY A 349 -7.10 10.01 -4.90
CA GLY A 349 -8.55 10.11 -4.85
C GLY A 349 -9.16 9.41 -3.62
N SER A 350 -10.45 9.63 -3.38
CA SER A 350 -11.19 9.06 -2.23
C SER A 350 -11.49 7.57 -2.34
N THR A 351 -11.19 6.94 -3.48
CA THR A 351 -11.34 5.49 -3.68
C THR A 351 -10.48 4.72 -2.67
N PRO A 352 -11.02 3.72 -1.95
CA PRO A 352 -10.22 2.86 -1.07
C PRO A 352 -9.04 2.25 -1.82
N ALA A 353 -7.87 2.17 -1.18
CA ALA A 353 -6.64 1.72 -1.83
C ALA A 353 -6.80 0.35 -2.53
N ARG A 354 -7.47 -0.62 -1.88
CA ARG A 354 -7.74 -1.94 -2.48
C ARG A 354 -8.56 -1.87 -3.77
N SER A 355 -9.48 -0.91 -3.85
CA SER A 355 -10.39 -0.76 -4.98
C SER A 355 -9.78 -0.01 -6.17
N THR A 356 -8.52 0.46 -6.09
CA THR A 356 -7.86 1.09 -7.23
C THR A 356 -7.40 0.10 -8.29
N ALA A 357 -7.34 -1.19 -7.96
CA ALA A 357 -7.09 -2.27 -8.90
C ALA A 357 -8.05 -3.43 -8.64
N LEU A 358 -8.78 -3.83 -9.68
CA LEU A 358 -9.76 -4.90 -9.65
C LEU A 358 -9.40 -5.95 -10.70
N ALA A 359 -9.57 -7.23 -10.36
CA ALA A 359 -9.45 -8.33 -11.30
C ALA A 359 -10.73 -9.16 -11.30
N GLN A 360 -11.36 -9.29 -12.46
CA GLN A 360 -12.45 -10.23 -12.64
C GLN A 360 -11.86 -11.64 -12.83
N VAL A 361 -12.03 -12.49 -11.82
CA VAL A 361 -11.44 -13.84 -11.76
C VAL A 361 -12.44 -14.95 -12.04
N GLY A 362 -13.67 -14.58 -12.38
CA GLY A 362 -14.74 -15.48 -12.77
C GLY A 362 -15.99 -14.71 -13.20
N PRO A 363 -17.05 -15.41 -13.58
CA PRO A 363 -18.28 -14.79 -14.11
C PRO A 363 -18.90 -13.74 -13.18
N SER A 364 -18.85 -13.97 -11.87
CA SER A 364 -19.42 -13.07 -10.85
C SER A 364 -18.45 -12.79 -9.70
N THR A 365 -17.16 -13.03 -9.91
CA THR A 365 -16.14 -12.91 -8.86
C THR A 365 -15.12 -11.86 -9.27
N THR A 366 -15.05 -10.78 -8.49
CA THR A 366 -14.04 -9.72 -8.64
C THR A 366 -13.21 -9.64 -7.37
N VAL A 367 -11.90 -9.50 -7.52
CA VAL A 367 -10.96 -9.35 -6.41
C VAL A 367 -10.35 -7.95 -6.46
N ALA A 368 -10.43 -7.25 -5.34
CA ALA A 368 -9.78 -5.95 -5.13
C ALA A 368 -8.40 -6.17 -4.52
N TYR A 369 -7.37 -5.57 -5.12
CA TYR A 369 -5.98 -5.83 -4.72
C TYR A 369 -5.05 -4.61 -4.88
N GLY A 370 -5.61 -3.43 -5.15
CA GLY A 370 -4.83 -2.20 -5.29
C GLY A 370 -4.07 -1.84 -4.02
N VAL A 371 -2.94 -1.15 -4.16
CA VAL A 371 -2.15 -0.62 -3.05
C VAL A 371 -1.72 0.80 -3.35
N ARG A 372 -1.53 1.62 -2.31
CA ARG A 372 -0.98 2.97 -2.45
C ARG A 372 0.16 3.19 -1.46
N ALA A 373 1.21 3.89 -1.90
CA ALA A 373 2.34 4.19 -1.03
C ALA A 373 1.96 5.17 0.10
N ASN A 374 0.91 5.98 -0.08
CA ASN A 374 0.41 6.91 0.93
C ASN A 374 -0.63 6.32 1.89
N GLU A 375 -0.79 5.00 1.91
CA GLU A 375 -1.56 4.35 2.98
C GLU A 375 -0.93 4.65 4.35
N PRO A 376 -1.72 4.93 5.41
CA PRO A 376 -1.21 5.41 6.70
C PRO A 376 -0.05 4.61 7.30
N ALA A 377 -0.07 3.29 7.16
CA ALA A 377 1.01 2.43 7.65
C ALA A 377 2.35 2.73 6.93
N LEU A 378 2.30 2.91 5.62
CA LEU A 378 3.48 3.12 4.77
C LEU A 378 3.98 4.55 4.88
N SER A 379 3.08 5.53 4.88
CA SER A 379 3.44 6.94 5.04
C SER A 379 4.07 7.20 6.41
N ASN A 380 3.61 6.53 7.47
CA ASN A 380 4.22 6.62 8.80
C ASN A 380 5.66 6.07 8.83
N ILE A 381 5.91 4.91 8.20
CA ILE A 381 7.26 4.34 8.10
C ILE A 381 8.18 5.29 7.33
N VAL A 382 7.74 5.76 6.15
CA VAL A 382 8.51 6.70 5.34
C VAL A 382 8.82 7.98 6.12
N ALA A 383 7.82 8.56 6.80
CA ALA A 383 7.98 9.79 7.58
C ALA A 383 9.02 9.66 8.70
N ASN A 384 8.98 8.56 9.46
CA ASN A 384 9.86 8.35 10.61
C ASN A 384 11.30 7.97 10.21
N ILE A 385 11.49 7.27 9.10
CA ILE A 385 12.83 7.03 8.56
C ILE A 385 13.38 8.34 7.96
N ALA A 386 12.56 9.10 7.23
CA ALA A 386 12.97 10.35 6.60
C ALA A 386 13.32 11.45 7.60
N VAL A 387 12.58 11.59 8.71
CA VAL A 387 12.90 12.59 9.74
C VAL A 387 14.21 12.28 10.46
N LEU A 388 14.51 11.00 10.70
CA LEU A 388 15.79 10.56 11.26
C LEU A 388 16.94 10.92 10.32
N ALA A 389 16.76 10.64 9.02
CA ALA A 389 17.71 10.94 7.95
C ALA A 389 17.89 12.45 7.67
N ALA A 390 16.84 13.24 7.83
CA ALA A 390 16.85 14.68 7.52
C ALA A 390 17.38 15.54 8.67
N THR A 391 17.22 15.11 9.93
CA THR A 391 17.65 15.90 11.08
C THR A 391 19.18 15.93 11.17
N SER A 392 19.75 17.07 11.56
CA SER A 392 21.20 17.24 11.77
C SER A 392 21.47 18.07 13.00
N TYR A 393 22.65 17.89 13.59
CA TYR A 393 23.05 18.57 14.82
C TYR A 393 24.35 19.35 14.61
N ALA A 394 24.40 20.58 15.14
CA ALA A 394 25.61 21.38 15.09
C ALA A 394 26.73 20.75 15.96
N PRO A 395 27.94 20.51 15.41
CA PRO A 395 29.08 20.08 16.20
C PRO A 395 29.35 21.04 17.36
N GLY A 396 29.54 20.49 18.57
CA GLY A 396 29.79 21.29 19.77
C GLY A 396 28.55 21.83 20.50
N ASN A 397 27.33 21.60 19.98
CA ASN A 397 26.11 21.89 20.74
C ASN A 397 25.98 20.91 21.93
N PRO A 398 26.02 21.39 23.19
CA PRO A 398 25.97 20.52 24.37
C PRO A 398 24.64 19.77 24.52
N ASN A 399 23.57 20.27 23.90
CA ASN A 399 22.23 19.68 23.95
C ASN A 399 21.96 18.67 22.83
N ALA A 400 22.88 18.53 21.86
CA ALA A 400 22.64 17.71 20.67
C ALA A 400 22.44 16.24 21.02
N SER A 401 23.19 15.69 21.96
CA SER A 401 23.04 14.29 22.40
C SER A 401 21.65 14.03 23.01
N ALA A 402 21.18 14.93 23.87
CA ALA A 402 19.86 14.83 24.48
C ALA A 402 18.72 15.03 23.46
N SER A 403 18.88 15.97 22.52
CA SER A 403 17.92 16.16 21.42
C SER A 403 17.87 14.96 20.48
N TYR A 404 19.02 14.33 20.20
CA TYR A 404 19.09 13.12 19.41
C TYR A 404 18.42 11.93 20.10
N ALA A 405 18.68 11.73 21.40
CA ALA A 405 17.99 10.71 22.19
C ALA A 405 16.46 10.92 22.19
N ALA A 406 16.01 12.18 22.30
CA ALA A 406 14.60 12.53 22.22
C ALA A 406 13.99 12.21 20.84
N LEU A 407 14.75 12.40 19.75
CA LEU A 407 14.32 12.06 18.39
C LEU A 407 14.24 10.55 18.21
N THR A 408 15.29 9.79 18.55
CA THR A 408 15.32 8.35 18.33
C THR A 408 14.27 7.63 19.17
N GLN A 409 13.98 8.08 20.40
CA GLN A 409 12.89 7.54 21.20
C GLN A 409 11.53 7.70 20.52
N ARG A 410 11.28 8.85 19.88
CA ARG A 410 10.03 9.12 19.13
C ARG A 410 9.94 8.27 17.87
N VAL A 411 11.03 8.19 17.10
CA VAL A 411 11.12 7.35 15.90
C VAL A 411 10.86 5.88 16.26
N ALA A 412 11.51 5.36 17.31
CA ALA A 412 11.28 4.00 17.80
C ALA A 412 9.82 3.78 18.19
N ALA A 413 9.23 4.67 18.99
CA ALA A 413 7.84 4.55 19.44
C ALA A 413 6.83 4.63 18.29
N ASN A 414 7.09 5.45 17.27
CA ASN A 414 6.21 5.56 16.11
C ASN A 414 6.30 4.32 15.20
N LEU A 415 7.49 3.74 15.04
CA LEU A 415 7.70 2.56 14.19
C LEU A 415 7.25 1.25 14.86
N ASP A 416 7.15 1.19 16.19
CA ASP A 416 6.58 0.04 16.92
C ASP A 416 5.05 -0.12 16.71
N GLY A 417 4.42 0.89 16.11
CA GLY A 417 3.01 0.90 15.74
C GLY A 417 2.12 1.58 16.77
N GLN A 418 1.01 2.18 16.31
CA GLN A 418 0.05 2.88 17.16
C GLN A 418 -1.30 2.16 17.17
N SER A 419 -1.83 1.90 18.36
CA SER A 419 -3.16 1.28 18.52
C SER A 419 -4.24 2.12 17.82
N GLY A 420 -5.10 1.45 17.06
CA GLY A 420 -6.20 2.11 16.33
C GLY A 420 -5.80 2.75 14.99
N THR A 421 -4.56 2.58 14.54
CA THR A 421 -4.11 2.97 13.19
C THR A 421 -3.94 1.74 12.28
N GLN A 422 -3.98 1.95 10.96
CA GLN A 422 -3.68 0.89 10.00
C GLN A 422 -2.21 0.44 10.18
N SER A 423 -1.99 -0.86 10.33
CA SER A 423 -0.66 -1.47 10.37
C SER A 423 -0.28 -2.08 9.02
N LEU A 424 1.02 -2.33 8.83
CA LEU A 424 1.54 -3.06 7.67
C LEU A 424 0.90 -4.46 7.56
N SER A 425 0.71 -5.13 8.70
CA SER A 425 0.05 -6.43 8.79
C SER A 425 -1.41 -6.39 8.32
N ASN A 426 -2.12 -5.26 8.46
CA ASN A 426 -3.47 -5.13 7.90
C ASN A 426 -3.44 -5.11 6.37
N ILE A 427 -2.52 -4.34 5.78
CA ILE A 427 -2.33 -4.30 4.32
C ILE A 427 -1.97 -5.70 3.79
N GLN A 428 -1.00 -6.36 4.43
CA GLN A 428 -0.59 -7.72 4.06
C GLN A 428 -1.73 -8.74 4.22
N GLY A 429 -2.53 -8.62 5.29
CA GLY A 429 -3.71 -9.46 5.53
C GLY A 429 -4.78 -9.31 4.44
N ASP A 430 -5.08 -8.08 4.01
CA ASP A 430 -6.01 -7.82 2.90
C ASP A 430 -5.53 -8.47 1.60
N LEU A 431 -4.23 -8.33 1.29
CA LEU A 431 -3.63 -8.93 0.09
C LEU A 431 -3.57 -10.46 0.18
N ALA A 432 -3.32 -11.01 1.36
CA ALA A 432 -3.35 -12.46 1.59
C ALA A 432 -4.77 -13.02 1.38
N ASN A 433 -5.80 -12.32 1.85
CA ASN A 433 -7.19 -12.68 1.59
C ASN A 433 -7.51 -12.65 0.09
N ALA A 434 -7.07 -11.59 -0.62
CA ALA A 434 -7.20 -11.51 -2.08
C ALA A 434 -6.48 -12.68 -2.77
N GLN A 435 -5.29 -13.05 -2.31
CA GLN A 435 -4.52 -14.19 -2.83
C GLN A 435 -5.25 -15.52 -2.63
N THR A 436 -5.90 -15.73 -1.48
CA THR A 436 -6.74 -16.90 -1.22
C THR A 436 -7.93 -16.95 -2.17
N THR A 437 -8.63 -15.83 -2.37
CA THR A 437 -9.75 -15.77 -3.33
C THR A 437 -9.31 -16.07 -4.76
N ILE A 438 -8.16 -15.53 -5.19
CA ILE A 438 -7.57 -15.80 -6.50
C ILE A 438 -7.22 -17.28 -6.65
N LYS A 439 -6.61 -17.90 -5.63
CA LYS A 439 -6.27 -19.33 -5.66
C LYS A 439 -7.51 -20.22 -5.76
N ASN A 440 -8.58 -19.87 -5.05
CA ASN A 440 -9.85 -20.59 -5.16
C ASN A 440 -10.48 -20.41 -6.54
N ALA A 441 -10.49 -19.19 -7.08
CA ALA A 441 -10.98 -18.91 -8.43
C ALA A 441 -10.18 -19.66 -9.49
N GLN A 442 -8.86 -19.77 -9.34
CA GLN A 442 -8.00 -20.54 -10.22
C GLN A 442 -8.39 -22.02 -10.25
N ASN A 443 -8.61 -22.63 -9.08
CA ASN A 443 -9.03 -24.02 -8.99
C ASN A 443 -10.38 -24.25 -9.68
N VAL A 444 -11.37 -23.38 -9.43
CA VAL A 444 -12.70 -23.46 -10.05
C VAL A 444 -12.61 -23.27 -11.57
N ASN A 445 -11.82 -22.30 -12.03
CA ASN A 445 -11.60 -22.03 -13.44
C ASN A 445 -10.97 -23.25 -14.14
N GLN A 446 -9.88 -23.80 -13.58
CA GLN A 446 -9.21 -24.99 -14.13
C GLN A 446 -10.12 -26.22 -14.18
N GLN A 447 -10.89 -26.47 -13.11
CA GLN A 447 -11.83 -27.58 -13.07
C GLN A 447 -12.90 -27.43 -14.15
N THR A 448 -13.44 -26.22 -14.31
CA THR A 448 -14.46 -25.92 -15.32
C THR A 448 -13.90 -26.07 -16.73
N GLN A 449 -12.69 -25.55 -16.99
CA GLN A 449 -12.00 -25.75 -18.27
C GLN A 449 -11.85 -27.23 -18.59
N ASN A 450 -11.39 -28.04 -17.63
CA ASN A 450 -11.24 -29.48 -17.83
C ASN A 450 -12.59 -30.16 -18.15
N THR A 451 -13.67 -29.78 -17.45
CA THR A 451 -15.01 -30.32 -17.72
C THR A 451 -15.50 -29.94 -19.12
N LEU A 452 -15.38 -28.67 -19.52
CA LEU A 452 -15.83 -28.22 -20.84
C LEU A 452 -15.00 -28.81 -21.97
N THR A 453 -13.67 -28.92 -21.80
CA THR A 453 -12.79 -29.60 -22.74
C THR A 453 -13.16 -31.07 -22.90
N ASN A 454 -13.46 -31.77 -21.80
CA ASN A 454 -13.92 -33.17 -21.88
C ASN A 454 -15.27 -33.30 -22.59
N MET A 455 -16.22 -32.38 -22.36
CA MET A 455 -17.50 -32.36 -23.07
C MET A 455 -17.30 -32.09 -24.57
N LEU A 456 -16.44 -31.13 -24.91
CA LEU A 456 -16.09 -30.82 -26.29
C LEU A 456 -15.46 -32.03 -26.99
N GLN A 457 -14.51 -32.71 -26.34
CA GLN A 457 -13.92 -33.95 -26.84
C GLN A 457 -14.96 -35.07 -27.02
N GLN A 458 -15.95 -35.21 -26.15
CA GLN A 458 -17.03 -36.21 -26.33
C GLN A 458 -17.93 -35.88 -27.53
N ILE A 459 -18.16 -34.59 -27.78
CA ILE A 459 -18.95 -34.11 -28.92
C ILE A 459 -18.15 -34.29 -30.21
N GLU A 460 -16.89 -33.91 -30.21
CA GLU A 460 -16.06 -33.84 -31.42
C GLU A 460 -15.37 -35.14 -31.78
N ASN A 461 -14.99 -35.98 -30.82
CA ASN A 461 -14.20 -37.18 -31.13
C ASN A 461 -15.07 -38.36 -31.56
N VAL A 462 -14.60 -39.13 -32.53
CA VAL A 462 -15.20 -40.43 -32.87
C VAL A 462 -14.68 -41.55 -31.96
N SER A 463 -15.50 -42.58 -31.75
CA SER A 463 -15.04 -43.86 -31.20
C SER A 463 -14.42 -44.70 -32.32
N PRO A 464 -13.10 -45.00 -32.29
CA PRO A 464 -12.44 -45.79 -33.33
C PRO A 464 -13.06 -47.18 -33.50
N ASP A 465 -13.52 -47.80 -32.42
CA ASP A 465 -14.16 -49.11 -32.43
C ASP A 465 -15.52 -49.07 -33.14
N GLN A 466 -16.32 -48.03 -32.89
CA GLN A 466 -17.61 -47.86 -33.57
C GLN A 466 -17.44 -47.50 -35.04
N VAL A 467 -16.51 -46.60 -35.36
CA VAL A 467 -16.21 -46.23 -36.76
C VAL A 467 -15.62 -47.42 -37.52
N GLY A 468 -14.74 -48.20 -36.90
CA GLY A 468 -14.19 -49.43 -37.48
C GLY A 468 -15.28 -50.47 -37.77
N ALA A 469 -16.22 -50.70 -36.85
CA ALA A 469 -17.35 -51.59 -37.07
C ALA A 469 -18.28 -51.09 -38.19
N GLN A 470 -18.50 -49.78 -38.30
CA GLN A 470 -19.29 -49.18 -39.36
C GLN A 470 -18.59 -49.29 -40.73
N ILE A 471 -17.27 -49.06 -40.80
CA ILE A 471 -16.47 -49.27 -42.02
C ILE A 471 -16.57 -50.73 -42.47
N LEU A 472 -16.42 -51.69 -41.56
CA LEU A 472 -16.51 -53.12 -41.88
C LEU A 472 -17.91 -53.51 -42.40
N THR A 473 -18.96 -52.99 -41.76
CA THR A 473 -20.34 -53.19 -42.21
C THR A 473 -20.56 -52.60 -43.60
N LEU A 474 -20.01 -51.40 -43.84
CA LEU A 474 -20.14 -50.70 -45.11
C LEU A 474 -19.37 -51.38 -46.24
N GLN A 475 -18.15 -51.88 -45.96
CA GLN A 475 -17.37 -52.70 -46.89
C GLN A 475 -18.12 -53.98 -47.26
N THR A 476 -18.73 -54.65 -46.27
CA THR A 476 -19.53 -55.86 -46.48
C THR A 476 -20.75 -55.58 -47.36
N ASN A 477 -21.45 -54.45 -47.12
CA ASN A 477 -22.59 -54.02 -47.94
C ASN A 477 -22.17 -53.59 -49.37
N LEU A 478 -21.00 -52.95 -49.52
CA LEU A 478 -20.43 -52.60 -50.83
C LEU A 478 -20.09 -53.86 -51.62
N GLN A 479 -19.46 -54.84 -51.00
CA GLN A 479 -19.15 -56.15 -51.60
C GLN A 479 -20.44 -56.83 -52.09
N ALA A 480 -21.46 -56.92 -51.21
CA ALA A 480 -22.74 -57.52 -51.54
C ALA A 480 -23.50 -56.77 -52.66
N SER A 481 -23.46 -55.43 -52.66
CA SER A 481 -24.08 -54.60 -53.69
C SER A 481 -23.38 -54.74 -55.05
N MET A 482 -22.05 -54.85 -55.07
CA MET A 482 -21.27 -55.13 -56.28
C MET A 482 -21.54 -56.54 -56.82
N ASP A 483 -21.68 -57.54 -55.96
CA ASP A 483 -22.03 -58.91 -56.35
C ASP A 483 -23.44 -58.98 -56.97
N VAL A 484 -24.43 -58.30 -56.37
CA VAL A 484 -25.80 -58.21 -56.89
C VAL A 484 -25.87 -57.40 -58.19
N THR A 485 -25.12 -56.30 -58.30
CA THR A 485 -25.02 -55.51 -59.53
C THR A 485 -24.31 -56.31 -60.63
N GLY A 486 -23.30 -57.11 -60.28
CA GLY A 486 -22.64 -58.06 -61.17
C GLY A 486 -23.59 -59.15 -61.68
N LEU A 487 -24.42 -59.72 -60.82
CA LEU A 487 -25.49 -60.67 -61.16
C LEU A 487 -26.57 -60.04 -62.05
N LEU A 488 -27.02 -58.81 -61.76
CA LEU A 488 -28.00 -58.09 -62.57
C LEU A 488 -27.44 -57.64 -63.93
N SER A 489 -26.15 -57.28 -64.02
CA SER A 489 -25.48 -56.99 -65.30
C SER A 489 -25.40 -58.24 -66.19
N LYS A 490 -25.27 -59.43 -65.59
CA LYS A 490 -25.31 -60.72 -66.29
C LYS A 490 -26.72 -61.12 -66.74
N LEU A 491 -27.77 -60.60 -66.08
CA LEU A 491 -29.19 -60.77 -66.43
C LEU A 491 -29.72 -59.68 -67.39
N SER A 492 -28.96 -58.62 -67.64
CA SER A 492 -29.25 -57.64 -68.69
C SER A 492 -29.24 -58.31 -70.06
N LEU A 493 -30.22 -57.94 -70.89
CA LEU A 493 -30.71 -58.55 -72.14
C LEU A 493 -29.65 -58.95 -73.20
N VAL A 494 -28.38 -58.61 -73.01
CA VAL A 494 -27.27 -58.91 -73.95
C VAL A 494 -26.87 -60.39 -73.92
N ASN A 495 -27.11 -61.12 -72.82
CA ASN A 495 -26.85 -62.57 -72.76
C ASN A 495 -28.04 -63.45 -73.21
N PHE A 496 -29.20 -62.85 -73.54
CA PHE A 496 -30.40 -63.59 -73.97
C PHE A 496 -30.78 -63.35 -75.44
N LEU A 497 -29.89 -62.78 -76.25
CA LEU A 497 -30.02 -62.79 -77.71
C LEU A 497 -29.15 -63.92 -78.29
N PRO A 498 -29.74 -64.98 -78.87
CA PRO A 498 -28.96 -65.97 -79.60
C PRO A 498 -28.35 -65.32 -80.84
N ALA A 499 -27.10 -65.65 -81.14
CA ALA A 499 -26.46 -65.35 -82.42
C ALA A 499 -27.11 -66.15 -83.56
#